data_AF-A0A533ZRZ2-F1
#
_entry.id   AF-A0A533ZRZ2-F1
#
_cell.length_a   1.000
_cell.length_b   1.000
_cell.length_c   1.000
_cell.angle_alpha   90.00
_cell.angle_beta   90.00
_cell.angle_gamma   90.00
#
_symmetry.space_group_name_H-M   'P 1'
#
loop_
_entity.id
_entity.type
_entity.pdbx_description
1 polymer ?
#
loop_
_entity_poly.entity_id
_entity_poly.type
_entity_poly.pdbx_seq_one_letter_code
_entity_poly.pdbx_strand_id
1 'polypeptide(L)'
;MATAPVEWMVEGYLTALERLLEVIRSGDAGDKETFLPLFEALNWAASVDMFFIDNGRPIQDDLLTGVRFARNRVHHQWELALRRYDSPGVPMVHLATGSSRLIGPPPGFWWYWVDANQLPRGRQGGKNAYVARLAGKEADTTLKALRPIFERLI
;
A
#
# COMPACT_ATOMS: atom_id res chain seq x y z
N MET A 1 -21.70 3.70 24.57
CA MET A 1 -20.28 3.99 24.29
C MET A 1 -20.25 4.67 22.93
N ALA A 2 -19.75 5.91 22.83
CA ALA A 2 -19.63 6.56 21.53
C ALA A 2 -18.44 5.94 20.78
N THR A 3 -18.67 5.51 19.54
CA THR A 3 -17.62 5.01 18.65
C THR A 3 -17.20 6.11 17.69
N ALA A 4 -15.93 6.10 17.25
CA ALA A 4 -15.50 7.02 16.20
C ALA A 4 -16.28 6.74 14.90
N PRO A 5 -16.70 7.78 14.15
CA PRO A 5 -17.27 7.63 12.82
C PRO A 5 -16.29 6.96 11.85
N VAL A 6 -16.79 6.16 10.89
CA VAL A 6 -15.95 5.46 9.91
C VAL A 6 -15.24 6.45 8.97
N GLU A 7 -15.86 7.61 8.77
CA GLU A 7 -15.34 8.74 8.02
C GLU A 7 -13.97 9.17 8.54
N TRP A 8 -13.76 9.14 9.86
CA TRP A 8 -12.45 9.49 10.46
C TRP A 8 -11.38 8.43 10.16
N MET A 9 -11.77 7.16 10.02
CA MET A 9 -10.84 6.09 9.64
C MET A 9 -10.44 6.21 8.17
N VAL A 10 -11.40 6.56 7.31
CA VAL A 10 -11.15 6.85 5.89
C VAL A 10 -10.27 8.10 5.74
N GLU A 11 -10.53 9.16 6.50
CA GLU A 11 -9.70 10.36 6.51
C GLU A 11 -8.26 10.05 6.96
N GLY A 12 -8.09 9.23 8.00
CA GLY A 12 -6.79 8.73 8.46
C GLY A 12 -6.02 8.03 7.34
N TYR A 13 -6.70 7.15 6.59
CA TYR A 13 -6.14 6.52 5.40
C TYR A 13 -5.69 7.53 4.35
N LEU A 14 -6.58 8.45 3.95
CA LEU A 14 -6.31 9.40 2.87
C LEU A 14 -5.14 10.33 3.23
N THR A 15 -5.07 10.74 4.49
CA THR A 15 -4.00 11.61 5.01
C THR A 15 -2.65 10.87 5.03
N ALA A 16 -2.62 9.61 5.48
CA ALA A 16 -1.42 8.79 5.46
C ALA A 16 -0.93 8.51 4.04
N LEU A 17 -1.86 8.22 3.11
CA LEU A 17 -1.55 8.08 1.70
C LEU A 17 -0.97 9.37 1.12
N GLU A 18 -1.55 10.53 1.40
CA GLU A 18 -1.01 11.78 0.86
C GLU A 18 0.41 12.08 1.36
N ARG A 19 0.70 11.81 2.64
CA ARG A 19 2.07 11.89 3.17
C ARG A 19 3.01 10.94 2.43
N LEU A 20 2.61 9.70 2.18
CA LEU A 20 3.41 8.75 1.39
C LEU A 20 3.68 9.29 -0.02
N LEU A 21 2.66 9.84 -0.68
CA LEU A 21 2.80 10.38 -2.03
C LEU A 21 3.71 11.61 -2.07
N GLU A 22 3.66 12.47 -1.05
CA GLU A 22 4.56 13.61 -0.93
C GLU A 22 6.02 13.18 -0.77
N VAL A 23 6.28 12.20 0.11
CA VAL A 23 7.60 11.60 0.31
C VAL A 23 8.13 10.96 -0.97
N ILE A 24 7.28 10.26 -1.72
CA ILE A 24 7.65 9.67 -3.02
C ILE A 24 7.96 10.76 -4.05
N ARG A 25 7.15 11.84 -4.11
CA ARG A 25 7.33 12.94 -5.07
C ARG A 25 8.61 13.74 -4.81
N SER A 26 9.05 13.86 -3.57
CA SER A 26 10.27 14.61 -3.25
C SER A 26 11.55 13.93 -3.73
N GLY A 27 11.54 12.61 -3.94
CA GLY A 27 12.65 11.86 -4.53
C GLY A 27 13.89 11.67 -3.64
N ASP A 28 14.03 12.45 -2.57
CA ASP A 28 15.19 12.45 -1.66
C ASP A 28 14.93 11.74 -0.33
N ALA A 29 13.80 11.05 -0.22
CA ALA A 29 13.40 10.38 1.01
C ALA A 29 14.12 9.05 1.24
N GLY A 30 14.59 8.84 2.47
CA GLY A 30 15.14 7.56 2.91
C GLY A 30 14.07 6.49 3.14
N ASP A 31 14.53 5.28 3.46
CA ASP A 31 13.65 4.12 3.70
C ASP A 31 12.65 4.36 4.81
N LYS A 32 13.12 4.99 5.88
CA LYS A 32 12.31 5.22 7.07
C LYS A 32 11.22 6.23 6.76
N GLU A 33 11.57 7.32 6.09
CA GLU A 33 10.67 8.40 5.68
C GLU A 33 9.57 7.87 4.76
N THR A 34 9.89 6.90 3.90
CA THR A 34 8.91 6.23 3.03
C THR A 34 8.10 5.16 3.75
N PHE A 35 8.74 4.35 4.61
CA PHE A 35 8.10 3.22 5.28
C PHE A 35 7.08 3.66 6.32
N LEU A 36 7.34 4.74 7.06
CA LEU A 36 6.42 5.21 8.10
C LEU A 36 5.01 5.54 7.58
N PRO A 37 4.83 6.41 6.57
CA PRO A 37 3.50 6.71 6.03
C PRO A 37 2.89 5.52 5.26
N LEU A 38 3.72 4.65 4.66
CA LEU A 38 3.27 3.38 4.07
C LEU A 38 2.65 2.45 5.12
N PHE A 39 3.37 2.22 6.22
CA PHE A 39 2.94 1.40 7.35
C PHE A 39 1.64 1.96 7.93
N GLU A 40 1.55 3.27 8.10
CA GLU A 40 0.36 3.94 8.60
C GLU A 40 -0.85 3.74 7.68
N ALA A 41 -0.69 3.98 6.38
CA ALA A 41 -1.77 3.79 5.40
C ALA A 41 -2.27 2.34 5.35
N LEU A 42 -1.37 1.35 5.47
CA LEU A 42 -1.75 -0.07 5.55
C LEU A 42 -2.56 -0.40 6.81
N ASN A 43 -2.20 0.17 7.95
CA ASN A 43 -2.97 -0.02 9.19
C ASN A 43 -4.35 0.62 9.09
N TRP A 44 -4.47 1.82 8.51
CA TRP A 44 -5.77 2.43 8.28
C TRP A 44 -6.62 1.61 7.31
N ALA A 45 -6.04 1.14 6.20
CA ALA A 45 -6.75 0.31 5.22
C ALA A 45 -7.29 -0.99 5.85
N ALA A 46 -6.45 -1.69 6.63
CA ALA A 46 -6.86 -2.90 7.33
C ALA A 46 -7.94 -2.62 8.41
N SER A 47 -7.86 -1.47 9.08
CA SER A 47 -8.84 -1.10 10.10
C SER A 47 -10.20 -0.78 9.48
N VAL A 48 -10.24 -0.05 8.36
CA VAL A 48 -11.47 0.21 7.60
C VAL A 48 -12.09 -1.11 7.13
N ASP A 49 -11.29 -2.00 6.53
CA ASP A 49 -11.78 -3.31 6.07
C ASP A 49 -12.40 -4.14 7.22
N MET A 50 -11.70 -4.21 8.36
CA MET A 50 -12.20 -4.91 9.55
C MET A 50 -13.48 -4.29 10.11
N PHE A 51 -13.59 -2.95 10.15
CA PHE A 51 -14.81 -2.26 10.58
C PHE A 51 -16.03 -2.75 9.78
N PHE A 52 -15.93 -2.82 8.46
CA PHE A 52 -17.03 -3.26 7.60
C PHE A 52 -17.36 -4.75 7.76
N ILE A 53 -16.35 -5.60 7.96
CA ILE A 53 -16.54 -7.03 8.24
C ILE A 53 -17.28 -7.23 9.57
N ASP A 54 -16.82 -6.57 10.63
CA ASP A 54 -17.37 -6.72 11.97
C ASP A 54 -18.81 -6.20 12.06
N ASN A 55 -19.19 -5.26 11.18
CA ASN A 55 -20.56 -4.76 11.03
C ASN A 55 -21.40 -5.55 10.01
N GLY A 56 -20.93 -6.71 9.53
CA GLY A 56 -21.69 -7.58 8.63
C GLY A 56 -21.87 -7.02 7.21
N ARG A 57 -21.08 -6.02 6.81
CA ARG A 57 -21.13 -5.35 5.51
C ARG A 57 -19.76 -5.37 4.81
N PRO A 58 -19.16 -6.56 4.58
CA PRO A 58 -17.81 -6.64 4.03
C PRO A 58 -17.71 -5.94 2.67
N ILE A 59 -16.63 -5.18 2.47
CA ILE A 59 -16.35 -4.57 1.17
C ILE A 59 -15.91 -5.68 0.21
N GLN A 60 -16.69 -5.85 -0.86
CA GLN A 60 -16.46 -6.85 -1.91
C GLN A 60 -15.48 -6.32 -2.95
N ASP A 61 -14.19 -6.38 -2.64
CA ASP A 61 -13.12 -5.97 -3.55
C ASP A 61 -11.89 -6.89 -3.41
N ASP A 62 -11.33 -7.33 -4.55
CA ASP A 62 -10.19 -8.24 -4.59
C ASP A 62 -8.90 -7.59 -4.06
N LEU A 63 -8.73 -6.27 -4.25
CA LEU A 63 -7.57 -5.55 -3.75
C LEU A 63 -7.57 -5.54 -2.21
N LEU A 64 -8.72 -5.19 -1.60
CA LEU A 64 -8.89 -5.27 -0.14
C LEU A 64 -8.78 -6.69 0.37
N THR A 65 -9.34 -7.67 -0.35
CA THR A 65 -9.20 -9.09 0.00
C THR A 65 -7.73 -9.52 0.01
N GLY A 66 -6.92 -9.02 -0.94
CA GLY A 66 -5.48 -9.22 -0.94
C GLY A 66 -4.78 -8.58 0.27
N VAL A 67 -5.09 -7.32 0.58
CA VAL A 67 -4.52 -6.63 1.76
C VAL A 67 -4.90 -7.35 3.05
N ARG A 68 -6.14 -7.82 3.17
CA ARG A 68 -6.63 -8.62 4.30
C ARG A 68 -5.89 -9.94 4.43
N PHE A 69 -5.61 -10.62 3.32
CA PHE A 69 -4.78 -11.82 3.33
C PHE A 69 -3.41 -11.49 3.91
N ALA A 70 -2.72 -10.47 3.40
CA ALA A 70 -1.41 -10.07 3.92
C ALA A 70 -1.47 -9.77 5.42
N ARG A 71 -2.44 -8.95 5.86
CA ARG A 71 -2.70 -8.64 7.27
C ARG A 71 -2.91 -9.90 8.09
N ASN A 72 -3.64 -10.89 7.61
CA ASN A 72 -3.88 -12.13 8.36
C ASN A 72 -2.65 -13.04 8.46
N ARG A 73 -1.61 -12.79 7.67
CA ARG A 73 -0.33 -13.50 7.71
C ARG A 73 0.67 -12.81 8.63
N VAL A 74 0.65 -11.48 8.67
CA VAL A 74 1.65 -10.68 9.41
C VAL A 74 1.09 -9.91 10.61
N HIS A 75 -0.23 -9.90 10.80
CA HIS A 75 -0.94 -9.09 11.78
C HIS A 75 -0.59 -7.60 11.70
N HIS A 76 0.30 -7.13 12.57
CA HIS A 76 0.78 -5.75 12.63
C HIS A 76 2.24 -5.61 12.15
N GLN A 77 2.88 -6.72 11.79
CA GLN A 77 4.27 -6.81 11.35
C GLN A 77 4.37 -6.63 9.83
N TRP A 78 3.88 -5.49 9.31
CA TRP A 78 3.85 -5.21 7.87
C TRP A 78 5.23 -5.29 7.19
N GLU A 79 6.32 -5.11 7.93
CA GLU A 79 7.69 -5.31 7.46
C GLU A 79 7.94 -6.73 6.92
N LEU A 80 7.17 -7.73 7.37
CA LEU A 80 7.28 -9.11 6.87
C LEU A 80 6.52 -9.32 5.56
N ALA A 81 5.59 -8.43 5.20
CA ALA A 81 4.84 -8.48 3.95
C ALA A 81 5.47 -7.66 2.83
N LEU A 82 6.51 -6.88 3.16
CA LEU A 82 7.11 -5.90 2.27
C LEU A 82 8.61 -6.17 2.15
N ARG A 83 9.15 -5.94 0.95
CA ARG A 83 10.58 -5.98 0.69
C ARG A 83 10.99 -4.73 -0.05
N ARG A 84 12.06 -4.11 0.44
CA ARG A 84 12.76 -3.06 -0.27
C ARG A 84 13.50 -3.67 -1.46
N TYR A 85 13.27 -3.11 -2.64
CA TYR A 85 14.15 -3.33 -3.78
C TYR A 85 14.83 -2.01 -4.12
N ASP A 86 16.14 -2.08 -4.32
CA ASP A 86 16.86 -1.03 -5.02
C ASP A 86 16.44 -1.15 -6.49
N SER A 87 15.58 -0.26 -6.97
CA SER A 87 15.28 -0.24 -8.40
C SER A 87 16.59 0.10 -9.13
N PRO A 88 17.06 -0.72 -10.10
CA PRO A 88 18.18 -0.34 -10.94
C PRO A 88 17.77 0.95 -11.64
N GLY A 89 18.49 2.05 -11.34
CA GLY A 89 18.10 3.40 -11.74
C GLY A 89 17.61 3.46 -13.19
N VAL A 90 16.47 4.10 -13.40
CA VAL A 90 15.89 4.27 -14.72
C VAL A 90 16.91 4.99 -15.62
N PRO A 91 17.18 4.50 -16.85
CA PRO A 91 18.07 5.19 -17.76
C PRO A 91 17.54 6.58 -18.05
N MET A 92 18.36 7.60 -17.75
CA MET A 92 18.06 8.99 -18.09
C MET A 92 18.19 9.14 -19.60
N VAL A 93 17.09 9.49 -20.28
CA VAL A 93 17.16 9.80 -21.72
C VAL A 93 17.41 11.28 -21.87
N HIS A 94 18.61 11.62 -22.34
CA HIS A 94 18.94 12.96 -22.80
C HIS A 94 18.34 13.16 -24.19
N LEU A 95 17.34 14.05 -24.30
CA LEU A 95 16.84 14.46 -25.60
C LEU A 95 17.90 15.36 -26.26
N ALA A 96 18.04 15.25 -27.58
CA ALA A 96 18.96 16.08 -28.37
C ALA A 96 18.71 17.60 -28.23
N THR A 97 17.58 17.99 -27.65
CA THR A 97 17.20 19.37 -27.30
C THR A 97 17.77 19.87 -25.97
N GLY A 98 18.62 19.10 -25.29
CA GLY A 98 19.23 19.47 -24.00
C GLY A 98 18.32 19.27 -22.77
N SER A 99 17.15 18.67 -22.95
CA SER A 99 16.23 18.33 -21.87
C SER A 99 16.35 16.85 -21.50
N SER A 100 16.56 16.57 -20.22
CA SER A 100 16.48 15.20 -19.68
C SER A 100 15.03 14.90 -19.31
N ARG A 101 14.51 13.76 -19.77
CA ARG A 101 13.24 13.22 -19.27
C ARG A 101 13.49 11.91 -18.53
N LEU A 102 13.02 11.83 -17.30
CA LEU A 102 12.85 10.56 -16.60
C LEU A 102 11.72 9.79 -17.29
N ILE A 103 12.05 8.66 -17.92
CA ILE A 103 11.07 7.74 -18.54
C ILE A 103 10.72 6.65 -17.51
N GLY A 104 10.31 7.07 -16.33
CA GLY A 104 10.02 6.20 -15.20
C GLY A 104 10.04 6.96 -13.88
N PRO A 105 9.51 6.37 -12.80
CA PRO A 105 9.63 6.96 -11.48
C PRO A 105 11.12 7.14 -11.12
N PRO A 106 11.49 8.16 -10.32
CA PRO A 106 12.88 8.40 -9.92
C PRO A 106 13.55 7.13 -9.36
N PRO A 107 14.88 6.98 -9.47
CA PRO A 107 15.61 5.97 -8.71
C PRO A 107 15.22 6.13 -7.23
N GLY A 108 14.62 5.10 -6.65
CA GLY A 108 13.93 5.23 -5.37
C GLY A 108 13.85 3.90 -4.65
N PHE A 109 13.74 4.00 -3.32
CA PHE A 109 13.58 2.87 -2.41
C PHE A 109 12.12 2.44 -2.39
N TRP A 110 11.77 1.50 -3.26
CA TRP A 110 10.38 1.06 -3.39
C TRP A 110 10.14 -0.18 -2.53
N TRP A 111 9.02 -0.15 -1.80
CA TRP A 111 8.53 -1.27 -1.03
C TRP A 111 7.58 -2.10 -1.89
N TYR A 112 7.92 -3.36 -2.10
CA TYR A 112 7.11 -4.31 -2.87
C TYR A 112 6.51 -5.35 -1.95
N TRP A 113 5.30 -5.81 -2.29
CA TRP A 113 4.72 -6.98 -1.66
C TRP A 113 5.56 -8.23 -1.95
N VAL A 114 5.86 -9.00 -0.92
CA VAL A 114 6.59 -10.27 -1.08
C VAL A 114 5.73 -11.35 -1.75
N ASP A 115 6.34 -12.47 -2.15
CA ASP A 115 5.57 -13.61 -2.63
C ASP A 115 4.72 -14.21 -1.50
N ALA A 116 3.53 -14.72 -1.83
CA ALA A 116 2.61 -15.29 -0.83
C ALA A 116 3.23 -16.44 -0.02
N ASN A 117 4.17 -17.20 -0.61
CA ASN A 117 4.85 -18.30 0.05
C ASN A 117 6.00 -17.84 0.96
N GLN A 118 6.40 -16.57 0.88
CA GLN A 118 7.38 -15.94 1.79
C GLN A 118 6.72 -15.39 3.06
N LEU A 119 5.40 -15.24 3.08
CA LEU A 119 4.67 -14.75 4.26
C LEU A 119 4.59 -15.81 5.38
N PRO A 120 4.68 -15.40 6.68
CA PRO A 120 4.55 -16.30 7.82
C PRO A 120 3.24 -17.10 7.81
N ARG A 121 3.21 -18.32 8.35
CA ARG A 121 2.00 -19.17 8.41
C ARG A 121 0.83 -18.48 9.14
N GLY A 122 -0.39 -18.71 8.65
CA GLY A 122 -1.62 -18.02 9.08
C GLY A 122 -2.83 -18.40 8.20
N ARG A 123 -3.95 -17.69 8.36
CA ARG A 123 -5.20 -17.96 7.62
C ARG A 123 -4.97 -17.83 6.10
N GLN A 124 -5.62 -18.70 5.31
CA GLN A 124 -5.39 -18.81 3.86
C GLN A 124 -6.40 -18.03 3.00
N GLY A 125 -7.49 -17.52 3.60
CA GLY A 125 -8.52 -16.78 2.87
C GLY A 125 -7.95 -15.55 2.18
N GLY A 126 -8.24 -15.39 0.88
CA GLY A 126 -7.77 -14.27 0.07
C GLY A 126 -6.43 -14.46 -0.63
N LYS A 127 -5.78 -15.63 -0.53
CA LYS A 127 -4.48 -15.90 -1.21
C LYS A 127 -4.51 -15.61 -2.71
N ASN A 128 -5.55 -16.05 -3.41
CA ASN A 128 -5.66 -15.85 -4.87
C ASN A 128 -5.73 -14.36 -5.23
N ALA A 129 -6.50 -13.58 -4.46
CA ALA A 129 -6.60 -12.13 -4.65
C ALA A 129 -5.26 -11.44 -4.36
N TYR A 130 -4.55 -11.86 -3.30
CA TYR A 130 -3.20 -11.36 -3.01
C TYR A 130 -2.22 -11.65 -4.15
N VAL A 131 -2.16 -12.89 -4.65
CA VAL A 131 -1.26 -13.26 -5.74
C VAL A 131 -1.60 -12.48 -7.01
N ALA A 132 -2.88 -12.35 -7.36
CA ALA A 132 -3.29 -11.64 -8.56
C ALA A 132 -3.08 -10.11 -8.47
N ARG A 133 -3.30 -9.53 -7.30
CA ARG A 133 -3.41 -8.08 -7.14
C ARG A 133 -2.19 -7.43 -6.50
N LEU A 134 -1.49 -8.11 -5.58
CA LEU A 134 -0.45 -7.52 -4.73
C LEU A 134 0.95 -8.11 -4.96
N ALA A 135 1.10 -9.43 -4.94
CA ALA A 135 2.40 -10.10 -4.90
C ALA A 135 3.36 -9.59 -6.00
N GLY A 136 4.58 -9.19 -5.60
CA GLY A 136 5.60 -8.65 -6.49
C GLY A 136 5.34 -7.23 -7.02
N LYS A 137 4.27 -6.56 -6.59
CA LYS A 137 3.94 -5.19 -7.00
C LYS A 137 4.28 -4.17 -5.93
N GLU A 138 4.41 -2.93 -6.35
CA GLU A 138 4.68 -1.80 -5.47
C GLU A 138 3.51 -1.58 -4.50
N ALA A 139 3.83 -1.36 -3.23
CA ALA A 139 2.84 -1.22 -2.19
C ALA A 139 2.07 0.11 -2.31
N ASP A 140 2.73 1.20 -2.74
CA ASP A 140 2.08 2.48 -2.98
C ASP A 140 1.04 2.41 -4.12
N THR A 141 1.30 1.62 -5.17
CA THR A 141 0.33 1.36 -6.24
C THR A 141 -0.94 0.70 -5.67
N THR A 142 -0.80 -0.22 -4.73
CA THR A 142 -1.94 -0.85 -4.03
C THR A 142 -2.74 0.20 -3.25
N LEU A 143 -2.06 1.06 -2.47
CA LEU A 143 -2.73 2.12 -1.70
C LEU A 143 -3.40 3.16 -2.61
N LYS A 144 -2.73 3.62 -3.67
CA LYS A 144 -3.36 4.51 -4.67
C LYS A 144 -4.65 3.92 -5.24
N ALA A 145 -4.67 2.62 -5.52
CA ALA A 145 -5.85 1.93 -6.06
C ALA A 145 -6.96 1.71 -5.01
N LEU A 146 -6.66 1.74 -3.72
CA LEU A 146 -7.67 1.71 -2.65
C LEU A 146 -8.36 3.06 -2.42
N ARG A 147 -7.73 4.19 -2.76
CA ARG A 147 -8.30 5.54 -2.59
C ARG A 147 -9.74 5.66 -3.14
N PRO A 148 -10.04 5.34 -4.41
CA PRO A 148 -11.41 5.45 -4.93
C PRO A 148 -12.40 4.45 -4.32
N ILE A 149 -11.94 3.38 -3.66
CA ILE A 149 -12.82 2.48 -2.92
C ILE A 149 -13.25 3.17 -1.62
N PHE A 150 -12.31 3.75 -0.89
CA PHE A 150 -12.60 4.41 0.39
C PHE A 150 -13.30 5.76 0.25
N GLU A 151 -13.00 6.54 -0.78
CA GLU A 151 -13.71 7.79 -1.08
C GLU A 151 -15.21 7.56 -1.34
N ARG A 152 -15.63 6.37 -1.77
CA ARG A 152 -17.06 6.02 -1.96
C ARG A 152 -17.78 5.64 -0.68
N LEU A 153 -17.07 5.54 0.45
CA LEU A 153 -17.63 5.17 1.75
C LEU A 153 -18.04 6.39 2.58
N ILE A 154 -17.65 7.58 2.15
CA ILE A 154 -17.89 8.86 2.84
C ILE A 154 -18.67 9.83 1.94
#